data_AF-A0A920NG78-F1
#
_entry.id   AF-A0A920NG78-F1
#
_cell.length_a   1.000
_cell.length_b   1.000
_cell.length_c   1.000
_cell.angle_alpha   90.00
_cell.angle_beta   90.00
_cell.angle_gamma   90.00
#
_symmetry.space_group_name_H-M   'P 1'
#
loop_
_entity.id
_entity.type
_entity.pdbx_description
1 polymer ?
#
loop_
_entity_poly.entity_id
_entity_poly.type
_entity_poly.pdbx_seq_one_letter_code
_entity_poly.pdbx_strand_id
1 'polypeptide(L)'
;MANTNGGVIFIGTTNDPASPHTGVTNISRTISTLKGELSRRITPTLNCSVDSLTSRGKKVLRINVPRGDDPPYAIDDNRIFVRDEAETTAAVRDEIVQLTRLARNRNKTHSELITTDPEKKSKSRKIGPPRTGVEIVATEEREEPSTIQCVTCAMAIR
;
A
#
# COMPACT_ATOMS: atom_id res chain seq x y z
N MET A 1 3.73 -0.36 16.73
CA MET A 1 4.51 -0.33 15.47
C MET A 1 3.87 0.61 14.45
N ALA A 2 2.67 0.32 13.92
CA ALA A 2 2.06 1.15 12.87
C ALA A 2 1.79 2.61 13.27
N ASN A 3 1.46 2.85 14.55
CA ASN A 3 1.30 4.19 15.12
C ASN A 3 2.61 5.00 15.24
N THR A 4 3.77 4.37 15.06
CA THR A 4 5.06 5.04 15.16
C THR A 4 5.78 5.03 13.81
N ASN A 5 6.98 4.45 13.72
CA ASN A 5 7.76 4.42 12.47
C ASN A 5 7.64 3.08 11.74
N GLY A 6 6.70 2.21 12.13
CA GLY A 6 6.64 0.83 11.65
C GLY A 6 7.74 -0.03 12.28
N GLY A 7 8.18 -1.06 11.57
CA GLY A 7 9.29 -1.91 11.97
C GLY A 7 9.14 -3.35 11.53
N VAL A 8 10.05 -4.20 12.00
CA VAL A 8 10.06 -5.63 11.68
C VAL A 8 9.94 -6.44 12.96
N ILE A 9 9.06 -7.44 12.94
CA ILE A 9 8.84 -8.36 14.06
C ILE A 9 9.30 -9.76 13.63
N PHE A 10 10.12 -10.40 14.46
CA PHE A 10 10.51 -11.79 14.28
C PHE A 10 9.74 -12.69 15.25
N ILE A 11 9.09 -13.72 14.71
CA ILE A 11 8.37 -14.73 15.50
C ILE A 11 9.13 -16.06 15.42
N GLY A 12 9.28 -16.70 16.58
CA GLY A 12 10.05 -17.93 16.73
C GLY A 12 11.54 -17.69 17.03
N THR A 13 11.92 -16.44 17.32
CA THR A 13 13.25 -16.07 17.79
C THR A 13 13.28 -15.89 19.30
N THR A 14 14.43 -16.16 19.90
CA THR A 14 14.74 -15.89 21.30
C THR A 14 15.37 -14.51 21.44
N ASN A 15 15.25 -13.89 22.62
CA ASN A 15 15.88 -12.60 22.90
C ASN A 15 17.39 -12.72 23.12
N ASP A 16 17.85 -13.89 23.59
CA ASP A 16 19.26 -14.16 23.80
C ASP A 16 19.96 -14.55 22.47
N PRO A 17 20.98 -13.80 22.03
CA PRO A 17 21.71 -14.09 20.81
C PRO A 17 22.52 -15.38 20.85
N ALA A 18 22.81 -15.98 22.01
CA ALA A 18 23.52 -17.26 22.09
C ALA A 18 22.59 -18.45 21.93
N SER A 19 21.36 -18.36 22.46
CA SER A 19 20.38 -19.43 22.43
C SER A 19 19.91 -19.82 21.00
N PRO A 20 19.56 -21.10 20.77
CA PRO A 20 18.94 -21.52 19.52
C PRO A 20 17.52 -20.94 19.41
N HIS A 21 17.08 -20.66 18.18
CA HIS A 21 15.72 -20.19 17.92
C HIS A 21 14.69 -21.30 18.21
N THR A 22 13.56 -20.94 18.81
CA THR A 22 12.43 -21.85 19.03
C THR A 22 11.85 -22.36 17.71
N GLY A 23 11.80 -21.49 16.70
CA GLY A 23 11.24 -21.77 15.39
C GLY A 23 9.70 -21.83 15.38
N VAL A 24 9.14 -21.97 14.18
CA VAL A 24 7.70 -22.07 13.93
C VAL A 24 7.43 -23.32 13.12
N THR A 25 6.55 -24.20 13.63
CA THR A 25 6.28 -25.51 13.01
C THR A 25 5.45 -25.38 11.72
N ASN A 26 4.27 -24.76 11.81
CA ASN A 26 3.30 -24.71 10.70
C ASN A 26 3.19 -23.29 10.10
N ILE A 27 4.21 -22.88 9.36
CA ILE A 27 4.35 -21.53 8.80
C ILE A 27 3.10 -21.08 8.04
N SER A 28 2.61 -21.87 7.07
CA SER A 28 1.48 -21.47 6.23
C SER A 28 0.20 -21.23 7.02
N ARG A 29 -0.10 -22.09 8.01
CA ARG A 29 -1.26 -21.93 8.90
C ARG A 29 -1.10 -20.74 9.83
N THR A 30 0.11 -20.50 10.34
CA THR A 30 0.39 -19.34 11.19
C THR A 30 0.20 -18.05 10.40
N ILE A 31 0.66 -17.98 9.14
CA ILE A 31 0.50 -16.80 8.29
C ILE A 31 -0.99 -16.51 8.04
N SER A 32 -1.79 -17.52 7.67
CA SER A 32 -3.22 -17.30 7.41
C SER A 32 -3.97 -16.86 8.66
N THR A 33 -3.67 -17.46 9.81
CA THR A 33 -4.25 -17.08 11.11
C THR A 33 -3.86 -15.65 11.48
N LEU A 34 -2.58 -15.29 11.37
CA LEU A 34 -2.10 -13.94 11.67
C LEU A 34 -2.76 -12.89 10.78
N LYS A 35 -2.90 -13.15 9.48
CA LYS A 35 -3.55 -12.22 8.55
C LYS A 35 -5.03 -12.01 8.90
N GLY A 36 -5.74 -13.08 9.26
CA GLY A 36 -7.15 -12.99 9.68
C GLY A 36 -7.35 -12.26 11.00
N GLU A 37 -6.48 -12.50 11.98
CA GLU A 37 -6.51 -11.78 13.26
C GLU A 37 -6.15 -10.30 13.09
N LEU A 38 -5.17 -9.99 12.24
CA LEU A 38 -4.76 -8.62 11.96
C LEU A 38 -5.90 -7.81 11.35
N SER A 39 -6.63 -8.37 10.37
CA SER A 39 -7.74 -7.66 9.72
C SER A 39 -8.97 -7.53 10.61
N ARG A 40 -9.20 -8.48 11.53
CA ARG A 40 -10.33 -8.44 12.46
C ARG A 40 -10.09 -7.50 13.64
N ARG A 41 -8.87 -7.46 14.17
CA ARG A 41 -8.58 -6.78 15.43
C ARG A 41 -8.00 -5.39 15.27
N ILE A 42 -7.42 -5.06 14.12
CA ILE A 42 -6.82 -3.74 13.88
C ILE A 42 -7.74 -2.89 13.03
N THR A 43 -8.09 -1.73 13.58
CA THR A 43 -8.93 -0.71 12.93
C THR A 43 -8.17 0.62 12.92
N PRO A 44 -7.98 1.29 11.77
CA PRO A 44 -8.28 0.86 10.40
C PRO A 44 -7.46 -0.37 9.96
N THR A 45 -7.89 -1.07 8.91
CA THR A 45 -7.20 -2.26 8.41
C THR A 45 -5.76 -1.95 8.00
N LEU A 46 -4.80 -2.76 8.45
CA LEU A 46 -3.38 -2.56 8.20
C LEU A 46 -2.80 -3.69 7.34
N ASN A 47 -2.19 -3.34 6.22
CA ASN A 47 -1.54 -4.29 5.33
C ASN A 47 -0.09 -4.54 5.76
N CYS A 48 0.17 -5.68 6.41
CA CYS A 48 1.53 -6.11 6.77
C CYS A 48 2.05 -7.20 5.81
N SER A 49 3.35 -7.16 5.48
CA SER A 49 3.99 -8.25 4.73
C SER A 49 4.52 -9.30 5.69
N VAL A 50 4.32 -10.58 5.38
CA VAL A 50 4.79 -11.70 6.22
C VAL A 50 5.60 -12.66 5.38
N ASP A 51 6.87 -12.82 5.76
CA ASP A 51 7.83 -13.69 5.09
C ASP A 51 8.30 -14.81 6.01
N SER A 52 8.70 -15.94 5.44
CA SER A 52 9.37 -17.01 6.19
C SER A 52 10.87 -17.00 5.89
N LEU A 53 11.68 -17.04 6.95
CA LEU A 53 13.15 -17.12 6.85
C LEU A 53 13.64 -18.39 7.57
N THR A 54 14.71 -18.98 7.08
CA THR A 54 15.43 -20.04 7.83
C THR A 54 16.63 -19.38 8.52
N SER A 55 16.69 -19.48 9.86
CA SER A 55 17.82 -19.00 10.66
C SER A 55 18.24 -20.08 11.65
N ARG A 56 19.54 -20.33 11.80
CA ARG A 56 20.10 -21.36 12.72
C ARG A 56 19.43 -22.74 12.58
N GLY A 57 19.13 -23.15 11.35
CA GLY A 57 18.47 -24.43 11.06
C GLY A 57 16.99 -24.51 11.44
N LYS A 58 16.38 -23.41 11.90
CA LYS A 58 14.96 -23.32 12.27
C LYS A 58 14.24 -22.31 11.38
N LYS A 59 12.96 -22.54 11.15
CA LYS A 59 12.10 -21.63 10.40
C LYS A 59 11.56 -20.55 11.34
N VAL A 60 11.72 -19.29 10.97
CA VAL A 60 11.22 -18.12 11.68
C VAL A 60 10.35 -17.28 10.75
N LEU A 61 9.41 -16.54 11.32
CA LEU A 61 8.54 -15.63 10.57
C LEU A 61 9.03 -14.21 10.75
N ARG A 62 9.12 -13.46 9.66
CA ARG A 62 9.43 -12.04 9.63
C ARG A 62 8.19 -11.28 9.20
N ILE A 63 7.69 -10.39 10.05
CA ILE A 63 6.55 -9.52 9.75
C ILE A 63 7.09 -8.12 9.54
N ASN A 64 6.92 -7.57 8.35
CA ASN A 64 7.19 -6.18 8.06
C ASN A 64 5.91 -5.37 8.30
N VAL A 65 5.96 -4.50 9.31
CA VAL A 65 4.88 -3.59 9.67
C VAL A 65 5.23 -2.21 9.14
N PRO A 66 4.52 -1.70 8.11
CA PRO A 66 4.77 -0.36 7.61
C PRO A 66 4.42 0.69 8.68
N ARG A 67 4.94 1.90 8.49
CA ARG A 67 4.38 3.06 9.16
C ARG A 67 2.95 3.24 8.65
N GLY A 68 1.99 3.30 9.55
CA GLY A 68 0.60 3.42 9.19
C GLY A 68 0.31 4.75 8.49
N ASP A 69 -0.59 4.72 7.52
CA ASP A 69 -0.98 5.88 6.73
C ASP A 69 -2.05 6.71 7.46
N ASP A 70 -2.96 6.03 8.15
CA ASP A 70 -4.12 6.63 8.82
C ASP A 70 -4.14 6.33 10.33
N PRO A 71 -3.17 6.86 11.11
CA PRO A 71 -3.22 6.75 12.57
C PRO A 71 -4.34 7.63 13.17
N PRO A 72 -4.96 7.23 14.30
CA PRO A 72 -4.53 6.15 15.18
C PRO A 72 -5.09 4.78 14.79
N TYR A 73 -4.22 3.79 14.74
CA TYR A 73 -4.60 2.38 14.68
C TYR A 73 -4.92 1.88 16.09
N ALA A 74 -6.13 1.35 16.25
CA ALA A 74 -6.63 0.75 17.46
C ALA A 74 -6.69 -0.78 17.36
N ILE A 75 -6.43 -1.43 18.48
CA ILE A 75 -6.68 -2.86 18.69
C ILE A 75 -8.04 -3.00 19.36
N ASP A 76 -8.88 -3.89 18.83
CA ASP A 76 -10.25 -4.13 19.32
C ASP A 76 -11.04 -2.81 19.45
N ASP A 77 -10.86 -1.92 18.46
CA ASP A 77 -11.45 -0.58 18.29
C ASP A 77 -11.13 0.49 19.34
N ASN A 78 -10.79 0.11 20.58
CA ASN A 78 -10.71 1.04 21.69
C ASN A 78 -9.35 1.11 22.39
N ARG A 79 -8.38 0.28 21.98
CA ARG A 79 -7.05 0.22 22.60
C ARG A 79 -5.99 0.71 21.63
N ILE A 80 -5.51 1.94 21.84
CA ILE A 80 -4.43 2.53 21.04
C ILE A 80 -3.12 2.36 21.80
N PHE A 81 -2.11 1.81 21.14
CA PHE A 81 -0.79 1.60 21.71
C PHE A 81 0.28 2.35 20.92
N VAL A 82 1.22 2.94 21.65
CA VAL A 82 2.44 3.54 21.11
C VAL A 82 3.62 2.70 21.58
N ARG A 83 4.62 2.56 20.72
CA ARG A 83 5.85 1.85 21.06
C ARG A 83 6.99 2.84 21.06
N ASP A 84 7.71 2.90 22.16
CA ASP A 84 8.96 3.63 22.27
C ASP A 84 10.10 2.62 22.48
N GLU A 85 11.02 2.57 21.51
CA GLU A 85 12.16 1.64 21.47
C GLU A 85 11.81 0.18 21.82
N ALA A 86 12.05 -0.21 23.08
CA ALA A 86 11.84 -1.55 23.61
C ALA A 86 10.43 -1.77 24.19
N GLU A 87 9.72 -0.70 24.57
CA GLU A 87 8.52 -0.75 25.41
C GLU A 87 7.26 -0.39 24.62
N THR A 88 6.12 -0.99 24.99
CA THR A 88 4.83 -0.74 24.35
C THR A 88 3.80 -0.39 25.42
N THR A 89 3.26 0.82 25.32
CA THR A 89 2.41 1.43 26.34
C THR A 89 1.09 1.87 25.72
N ALA A 90 0.03 1.89 26.52
CA ALA A 90 -1.25 2.45 26.11
C ALA A 90 -1.08 3.96 25.88
N ALA A 91 -1.60 4.45 24.75
CA ALA A 91 -1.46 5.84 24.37
C ALA A 91 -2.25 6.74 25.31
N VAL A 92 -1.60 7.80 25.81
CA VAL A 92 -2.23 8.85 26.61
C VAL A 92 -3.00 9.81 25.68
N ARG A 93 -3.92 10.62 26.23
CA ARG A 93 -4.74 11.55 25.44
C ARG A 93 -3.93 12.42 24.48
N ASP A 94 -2.85 13.01 24.97
CA ASP A 94 -2.04 13.94 24.17
C ASP A 94 -1.36 13.21 22.99
N GLU A 95 -0.92 11.98 23.20
CA GLU A 95 -0.36 11.13 22.15
C GLU A 95 -1.41 10.78 21.10
N ILE A 96 -2.63 10.41 21.51
CA ILE A 96 -3.74 10.12 20.59
C ILE A 96 -4.08 11.36 19.75
N VAL A 97 -4.13 12.54 20.38
CA VAL A 97 -4.38 13.81 19.69
C VAL A 97 -3.27 14.10 18.68
N GLN A 98 -2.01 13.87 19.05
CA GLN A 98 -0.88 14.04 18.15
C GLN A 98 -0.96 13.10 16.94
N LEU A 99 -1.26 11.81 17.15
CA LEU A 99 -1.45 10.84 16.08
C LEU A 99 -2.54 11.28 15.10
N THR A 100 -3.67 11.75 15.63
CA THR A 100 -4.80 12.23 14.82
C THR A 100 -4.43 13.46 14.00
N ARG A 101 -3.67 14.41 14.57
CA ARG A 101 -3.19 15.60 13.84
C ARG A 101 -2.24 15.22 12.71
N LEU A 102 -1.37 14.23 12.92
CA LEU A 102 -0.44 13.74 11.91
C LEU A 102 -1.18 13.13 10.70
N ALA A 103 -2.22 12.32 10.93
CA ALA A 103 -3.03 11.76 9.85
C ALA A 103 -3.73 12.85 9.02
N ARG A 104 -4.36 13.82 9.68
CA ARG A 104 -5.04 14.94 9.01
C ARG A 104 -4.09 15.77 8.15
N ASN A 105 -2.87 16.02 8.65
CA ASN A 105 -1.87 16.78 7.90
C ASN A 105 -1.38 16.03 6.66
N ARG A 106 -1.20 14.70 6.75
CA ARG A 106 -0.82 13.86 5.61
C ARG A 106 -1.90 13.83 4.54
N ASN A 107 -3.16 13.66 4.94
CA ASN A 107 -4.28 13.64 4.00
C ASN A 107 -4.42 15.00 3.28
N LYS A 108 -4.11 16.11 3.96
CA LYS A 108 -4.04 17.45 3.35
C LYS A 108 -2.94 17.52 2.28
N THR A 109 -1.72 17.06 2.59
CA THR A 109 -0.61 17.05 1.61
C THR A 109 -0.90 16.14 0.41
N HIS A 110 -1.51 14.98 0.63
CA HIS A 110 -1.88 14.08 -0.47
C HIS A 110 -3.00 14.64 -1.35
N SER A 111 -3.95 15.38 -0.78
CA SER A 111 -5.01 16.06 -1.54
C SER A 111 -4.49 17.23 -2.37
N GLU A 112 -3.51 17.98 -1.86
CA GLU A 112 -2.96 19.16 -2.53
C GLU A 112 -2.09 18.80 -3.75
N LEU A 113 -1.37 17.66 -3.69
CA LEU A 113 -0.57 17.13 -4.80
C LEU A 113 -1.40 16.62 -5.99
N ILE A 114 -2.68 16.27 -5.76
CA ILE A 114 -3.60 15.82 -6.82
C ILE A 114 -4.29 17.01 -7.50
N THR A 115 -4.30 18.19 -6.86
CA THR A 115 -4.98 19.39 -7.39
C THR A 115 -4.05 20.27 -8.23
N THR A 116 -2.77 19.90 -8.41
CA THR A 116 -1.90 20.55 -9.40
C THR A 116 -1.98 19.80 -10.72
N ASP A 117 -2.86 20.28 -11.61
CA ASP A 117 -2.80 20.03 -13.04
C ASP A 117 -1.35 20.11 -13.55
N PRO A 118 -0.88 19.16 -14.39
CA PRO A 118 0.44 19.20 -14.98
C PRO A 118 0.47 20.18 -16.17
N GLU A 119 0.10 21.44 -15.97
CA GLU A 119 0.16 22.43 -17.05
C GLU A 119 0.48 23.85 -16.56
N LYS A 120 1.71 24.06 -16.09
CA LYS A 120 2.54 25.26 -16.38
C LYS A 120 3.77 25.33 -15.47
N LYS A 121 4.94 25.03 -16.04
CA LYS A 121 6.17 25.84 -15.94
C LYS A 121 7.31 25.16 -16.72
N SER A 122 7.22 25.14 -18.05
CA SER A 122 8.41 25.04 -18.91
C SER A 122 8.78 26.46 -19.37
N LYS A 123 9.70 27.10 -18.63
CA LYS A 123 10.36 28.31 -19.12
C LYS A 123 11.34 27.89 -20.24
N SER A 124 11.03 28.36 -21.44
CA SER A 124 11.84 28.44 -22.66
C SER A 124 13.30 28.00 -22.59
N ARG A 125 13.63 26.91 -23.28
CA ARG A 125 14.93 26.73 -23.91
C ARG A 125 14.70 26.62 -25.41
N LYS A 126 14.96 27.72 -26.13
CA LYS A 126 14.87 27.78 -27.59
C LYS A 126 15.81 26.74 -28.19
N ILE A 127 15.25 25.74 -28.87
CA ILE A 127 15.99 24.94 -29.84
C ILE A 127 15.28 25.23 -31.15
N GLY A 128 15.97 25.96 -32.04
CA GLY A 128 15.42 26.38 -33.33
C GLY A 128 15.20 25.17 -34.25
N PRO A 129 14.23 25.25 -35.18
CA PRO A 129 13.91 24.15 -36.08
C PRO A 129 14.90 24.13 -37.25
N PRO A 130 15.27 22.92 -37.72
CA PRO A 130 15.22 22.71 -39.17
C PRO A 130 14.57 21.36 -39.51
N ARG A 131 13.55 21.42 -40.37
CA ARG A 131 13.56 21.05 -41.80
C ARG A 131 13.50 19.55 -42.03
N THR A 132 12.29 19.04 -42.25
CA THR A 132 11.87 18.47 -43.55
C THR A 132 10.38 18.15 -43.48
N GLY A 133 9.65 18.52 -44.53
CA GLY A 133 8.21 18.41 -44.59
C GLY A 133 7.76 17.04 -45.07
N VAL A 134 6.64 16.58 -44.50
CA VAL A 134 5.66 15.73 -45.18
C VAL A 134 4.28 16.12 -44.63
N GLU A 135 3.43 16.52 -45.56
CA GLU A 135 2.00 16.80 -45.42
C GLU A 135 1.24 15.55 -44.97
N ILE A 136 0.33 15.66 -44.00
CA ILE A 136 -0.74 14.67 -43.81
C ILE A 136 -2.06 15.42 -43.90
N VAL A 137 -2.61 15.39 -45.11
CA VAL A 137 -3.99 15.76 -45.43
C VAL A 137 -4.86 14.56 -45.09
N ALA A 138 -5.83 14.75 -44.19
CA ALA A 138 -7.23 14.33 -44.35
C ALA A 138 -7.93 14.26 -42.97
N THR A 139 -8.92 15.14 -42.87
CA THR A 139 -10.07 15.14 -41.96
C THR A 139 -10.90 13.86 -42.09
N GLU A 140 -11.53 13.41 -41.00
CA GLU A 140 -13.00 13.41 -40.87
C GLU A 140 -13.45 12.89 -39.49
N GLU A 141 -14.38 13.65 -38.92
CA GLU A 141 -15.11 13.44 -37.68
C GLU A 141 -16.17 12.34 -37.92
N ARG A 142 -16.30 11.37 -37.01
CA ARG A 142 -17.34 10.35 -37.11
C ARG A 142 -18.18 10.32 -35.83
N GLU A 143 -19.35 10.94 -35.92
CA GLU A 143 -20.49 10.71 -35.02
C GLU A 143 -20.97 9.26 -35.12
N GLU A 144 -21.30 8.67 -33.97
CA GLU A 144 -22.07 7.43 -33.90
C GLU A 144 -23.51 7.66 -34.42
N PRO A 145 -24.20 6.63 -34.94
CA PRO A 145 -25.16 5.99 -34.04
C PRO A 145 -25.49 4.50 -34.30
N SER A 146 -26.08 3.90 -33.26
CA SER A 146 -27.14 2.88 -33.24
C SER A 146 -26.89 1.47 -33.80
N THR A 147 -26.83 0.53 -32.85
CA THR A 147 -27.61 -0.73 -32.73
C THR A 147 -28.21 -1.33 -34.01
N ILE A 148 -27.92 -2.62 -34.27
CA ILE A 148 -28.89 -3.74 -34.36
C ILE A 148 -28.20 -4.97 -34.98
N GLN A 149 -28.02 -5.98 -34.13
CA GLN A 149 -28.40 -7.39 -34.30
C GLN A 149 -28.12 -8.12 -35.63
N CYS A 150 -27.28 -9.13 -35.48
CA CYS A 150 -26.99 -10.25 -36.36
C CYS A 150 -28.26 -11.00 -36.83
N VAL A 151 -28.44 -11.19 -38.15
CA VAL A 151 -29.13 -12.37 -38.75
C VAL A 151 -28.54 -12.69 -40.15
N THR A 152 -28.32 -13.99 -40.34
CA THR A 152 -27.84 -14.80 -41.48
C THR A 152 -28.56 -14.70 -42.83
N CYS A 153 -27.82 -14.90 -43.94
CA CYS A 153 -28.10 -15.66 -45.21
C CYS A 153 -27.21 -15.08 -46.33
N ALA A 154 -26.67 -15.77 -47.34
CA ALA A 154 -26.85 -17.13 -47.85
C ALA A 154 -25.63 -17.53 -48.71
N MET A 155 -25.47 -18.83 -48.81
CA MET A 155 -24.61 -19.63 -49.67
C MET A 155 -24.91 -19.40 -51.16
N ALA A 156 -23.89 -19.23 -52.02
CA ALA A 156 -23.95 -19.60 -53.43
C ALA A 156 -22.56 -19.76 -54.05
N ILE A 157 -22.31 -20.98 -54.52
CA ILE A 157 -21.18 -21.44 -55.32
C ILE A 157 -21.37 -20.97 -56.77
N ARG A 158 -20.31 -20.50 -57.43
CA ARG A 158 -19.94 -20.89 -58.79
C ARG A 158 -18.46 -20.63 -59.04
#